data_AF-T1C6E8-F1
#
_entry.id   AF-T1C6E8-F1
#
_cell.length_a   1.000
_cell.length_b   1.000
_cell.length_c   1.000
_cell.angle_alpha   90.00
_cell.angle_beta   90.00
_cell.angle_gamma   90.00
#
_symmetry.space_group_name_H-M   'P 1'
#
loop_
_entity.id
_entity.type
_entity.pdbx_description
1 polymer ?
#
loop_
_entity_poly.entity_id
_entity_poly.type
_entity_poly.pdbx_seq_one_letter_code
_entity_poly.pdbx_strand_id
1 'polypeptide(L)'
;AGEEMRQKVKTTVDISYGPEDLSKFADDKKSFKKIVNQVEYFIAESNLMATIGKSLGQVLGPRGKIPRPIPPGQDPTSMVGVLKKTVRIRTRDKRTFHVPVGTKEMSEEDVGANIKEVVKRITGKLEKGSSNIESIYLKLTMGKAIKLEPGDVN
;
A
#
# COMPACT_ATOMS: atom_id res chain seq x y z
N ALA A 1 1.57 -16.39 9.21
CA ALA A 1 2.99 -16.78 9.01
C ALA A 1 3.34 -17.89 10.00
N GLY A 2 4.35 -18.69 9.71
CA GLY A 2 4.89 -19.68 10.64
C GLY A 2 5.42 -19.04 11.92
N GLU A 3 5.67 -19.85 12.94
CA GLU A 3 6.06 -19.37 14.26
C GLU A 3 7.43 -18.64 14.26
N GLU A 4 8.39 -19.15 13.48
CA GLU A 4 9.71 -18.52 13.29
C GLU A 4 9.63 -17.14 12.64
N MET A 5 8.77 -16.98 11.63
CA MET A 5 8.58 -15.69 10.97
C MET A 5 7.77 -14.73 11.84
N ARG A 6 6.86 -15.20 12.70
CA ARG A 6 6.17 -14.33 13.66
C ARG A 6 7.14 -13.78 14.72
N GLN A 7 8.09 -14.58 15.19
CA GLN A 7 9.07 -14.14 16.18
C GLN A 7 10.01 -13.06 15.65
N LYS A 8 10.49 -13.20 14.40
CA LYS A 8 11.44 -12.24 13.79
C LYS A 8 10.85 -10.85 13.53
N VAL A 9 9.52 -10.73 13.46
CA VAL A 9 8.85 -9.52 12.93
C VAL A 9 7.94 -8.85 13.95
N LYS A 10 7.86 -9.39 15.18
CA LYS A 10 6.97 -8.89 16.25
C LYS A 10 7.05 -7.38 16.50
N THR A 11 8.21 -6.78 16.28
CA THR A 11 8.45 -5.33 16.46
C THR A 11 8.25 -4.51 15.20
N THR A 12 8.17 -5.14 14.02
CA THR A 12 8.16 -4.44 12.73
C THR A 12 6.79 -4.47 12.04
N VAL A 13 5.95 -5.48 12.29
CA VAL A 13 4.58 -5.53 11.72
C VAL A 13 3.54 -4.98 12.68
N ASP A 14 2.54 -4.31 12.12
CA ASP A 14 1.46 -3.71 12.90
C ASP A 14 0.47 -4.78 13.42
N ILE A 15 0.29 -5.87 12.65
CA ILE A 15 -0.56 -7.00 13.00
C ILE A 15 0.06 -8.30 12.49
N SER A 16 0.04 -9.37 13.29
CA SER A 16 0.52 -10.70 12.91
C SER A 16 -0.53 -11.78 13.17
N TYR A 17 -0.63 -12.76 12.26
CA TYR A 17 -1.61 -13.85 12.34
C TYR A 17 -0.98 -15.22 12.05
N GLY A 18 -1.52 -16.26 12.69
CA GLY A 18 -1.11 -17.65 12.51
C GLY A 18 -1.85 -18.37 11.39
N PRO A 19 -1.38 -19.58 11.01
CA PRO A 19 -2.12 -20.48 10.12
C PRO A 19 -3.54 -20.79 10.62
N GLU A 20 -3.71 -20.91 11.93
CA GLU A 20 -4.98 -21.17 12.61
C GLU A 20 -6.00 -20.03 12.55
N ASP A 21 -5.55 -18.80 12.29
CA ASP A 21 -6.45 -17.66 12.13
C ASP A 21 -7.02 -17.56 10.72
N LEU A 22 -6.38 -18.20 9.72
CA LEU A 22 -6.88 -18.20 8.34
C LEU A 22 -8.23 -18.88 8.20
N SER A 23 -8.47 -19.98 8.93
CA SER A 23 -9.77 -20.65 8.95
C SER A 23 -10.83 -19.75 9.57
N LYS A 24 -10.52 -19.12 10.72
CA LYS A 24 -11.43 -18.17 11.39
C LYS A 24 -11.81 -16.99 10.48
N PHE A 25 -10.87 -16.45 9.70
CA PHE A 25 -11.15 -15.38 8.74
C PHE A 25 -11.93 -15.84 7.51
N ALA A 26 -11.83 -17.11 7.14
CA ALA A 26 -12.63 -17.70 6.08
C ALA A 26 -14.11 -17.81 6.50
N ASP A 27 -14.35 -18.19 7.76
CA ASP A 27 -15.68 -18.35 8.34
C ASP A 27 -16.31 -16.98 8.65
N ASP A 28 -15.59 -16.09 9.34
CA ASP A 28 -16.05 -14.73 9.62
C ASP A 28 -15.47 -13.70 8.65
N LYS A 29 -16.06 -13.67 7.45
CA LYS A 29 -15.72 -12.68 6.42
C LYS A 29 -16.00 -11.23 6.86
N LYS A 30 -16.85 -10.98 7.86
CA LYS A 30 -17.24 -9.62 8.27
C LYS A 30 -16.16 -8.97 9.11
N SER A 31 -15.60 -9.69 10.10
CA SER A 31 -14.45 -9.20 10.86
C SER A 31 -13.22 -9.06 9.96
N PHE A 32 -12.98 -10.02 9.06
CA PHE A 32 -11.85 -9.95 8.14
C PHE A 32 -11.93 -8.71 7.22
N LYS A 33 -13.11 -8.35 6.71
CA LYS A 33 -13.29 -7.11 5.94
C LYS A 33 -12.89 -5.85 6.71
N LYS A 34 -13.11 -5.79 8.03
CA LYS A 34 -12.69 -4.64 8.86
C LYS A 34 -11.17 -4.55 8.94
N ILE A 35 -10.50 -5.68 9.20
CA ILE A 35 -9.03 -5.77 9.26
C ILE A 35 -8.41 -5.34 7.92
N VAL A 36 -8.95 -5.85 6.80
CA VAL A 36 -8.45 -5.52 5.46
C VAL A 36 -8.60 -4.03 5.12
N ASN A 37 -9.59 -3.35 5.70
CA ASN A 37 -9.74 -1.92 5.48
C ASN A 37 -8.73 -1.08 6.30
N GLN A 38 -8.17 -1.62 7.38
CA GLN A 38 -7.21 -0.92 8.23
C GLN A 38 -5.76 -1.07 7.74
N VAL A 39 -5.45 -2.13 6.97
CA VAL A 39 -4.08 -2.46 6.56
C VAL A 39 -3.91 -2.30 5.05
N GLU A 40 -2.86 -1.63 4.58
CA GLU A 40 -2.61 -1.41 3.15
C GLU A 40 -1.90 -2.56 2.43
N TYR A 41 -0.90 -3.17 3.09
CA TYR A 41 -0.11 -4.26 2.53
C TYR A 41 -0.18 -5.52 3.39
N PHE A 42 -0.28 -6.66 2.72
CA PHE A 42 -0.21 -7.97 3.35
C PHE A 42 1.05 -8.68 2.89
N ILE A 43 1.66 -9.42 3.80
CA ILE A 43 2.83 -10.25 3.56
C ILE A 43 2.48 -11.64 4.06
N ALA A 44 2.81 -12.67 3.29
CA ALA A 44 2.67 -14.03 3.76
C ALA A 44 3.70 -14.96 3.13
N GLU A 45 3.96 -16.06 3.83
CA GLU A 45 4.86 -17.10 3.34
C GLU A 45 4.27 -17.80 2.12
N SER A 46 5.17 -18.22 1.23
CA SER A 46 4.81 -18.83 -0.06
C SER A 46 4.01 -20.14 0.09
N ASN A 47 4.28 -20.91 1.13
CA ASN A 47 3.54 -22.14 1.50
C ASN A 47 2.04 -21.88 1.79
N LEU A 48 1.68 -20.70 2.31
CA LEU A 48 0.31 -20.35 2.70
C LEU A 48 -0.47 -19.66 1.56
N MET A 49 0.19 -19.33 0.44
CA MET A 49 -0.45 -18.58 -0.66
C MET A 49 -1.64 -19.30 -1.29
N ALA A 50 -1.57 -20.62 -1.46
CA ALA A 50 -2.66 -21.39 -2.05
C ALA A 50 -3.93 -21.31 -1.19
N THR A 51 -3.78 -21.48 0.13
CA THR A 51 -4.87 -21.39 1.11
C THR A 51 -5.44 -19.97 1.19
N ILE A 52 -4.56 -18.95 1.21
CA ILE A 52 -4.97 -17.54 1.19
C ILE A 52 -5.76 -17.21 -0.08
N GLY A 53 -5.29 -17.65 -1.24
CA GLY A 53 -5.95 -17.42 -2.52
C GLY A 53 -7.36 -18.00 -2.54
N LYS A 54 -7.52 -19.23 -2.07
CA LYS A 54 -8.83 -19.91 -2.01
C LYS A 54 -9.78 -19.28 -0.99
N SER A 55 -9.31 -19.06 0.24
CA SER A 55 -10.18 -18.64 1.35
C SER A 55 -10.41 -17.13 1.42
N LEU A 56 -9.37 -16.34 1.17
CA LEU A 56 -9.36 -14.89 1.39
C LEU A 56 -9.30 -14.08 0.09
N GLY A 57 -9.03 -14.72 -1.05
CA GLY A 57 -8.92 -14.07 -2.36
C GLY A 57 -10.19 -13.29 -2.75
N GLN A 58 -11.38 -13.78 -2.40
CA GLN A 58 -12.66 -13.09 -2.64
C GLN A 58 -12.73 -11.71 -1.94
N VAL A 59 -12.06 -11.55 -0.80
CA VAL A 59 -12.08 -10.29 -0.03
C VAL A 59 -10.92 -9.38 -0.42
N LEU A 60 -9.74 -9.96 -0.64
CA LEU A 60 -8.50 -9.23 -0.94
C LEU A 60 -8.42 -8.76 -2.41
N GLY A 61 -8.91 -9.56 -3.36
CA GLY A 61 -8.85 -9.29 -4.79
C GLY A 61 -9.53 -7.98 -5.20
N PRO A 62 -10.82 -7.76 -4.88
CA PRO A 62 -11.53 -6.52 -5.22
C PRO A 62 -10.91 -5.26 -4.57
N ARG A 63 -10.23 -5.41 -3.43
CA ARG A 63 -9.50 -4.33 -2.77
C ARG A 63 -8.07 -4.16 -3.31
N GLY A 64 -7.60 -5.12 -4.09
CA GLY A 64 -6.24 -5.18 -4.62
C GLY A 64 -5.18 -5.50 -3.57
N LYS A 65 -5.56 -5.89 -2.35
CA LYS A 65 -4.66 -6.08 -1.21
C LYS A 65 -4.13 -7.52 -1.14
N ILE A 66 -3.82 -8.12 -2.29
CA ILE A 66 -3.30 -9.49 -2.36
C ILE A 66 -1.92 -9.51 -1.68
N PRO A 67 -1.62 -10.51 -0.82
CA PRO A 67 -0.37 -10.50 -0.09
C PRO A 67 0.83 -10.73 -1.02
N ARG A 68 1.98 -10.13 -0.66
CA ARG A 68 3.25 -10.42 -1.32
C ARG A 68 3.86 -11.70 -0.74
N PRO A 69 4.26 -12.66 -1.60
CA PRO A 69 4.86 -13.90 -1.13
C PRO A 69 6.29 -13.65 -0.65
N ILE A 70 6.66 -14.32 0.45
CA ILE A 70 8.04 -14.41 0.93
C ILE A 70 8.46 -15.89 0.94
N PRO A 71 9.64 -16.23 0.39
CA PRO A 71 10.22 -17.55 0.51
C PRO A 71 10.40 -17.96 1.99
N PRO A 72 10.18 -19.23 2.34
CA PRO A 72 10.48 -19.72 3.68
C PRO A 72 11.95 -19.43 4.05
N GLY A 73 12.19 -18.95 5.27
CA GLY A 73 13.53 -18.67 5.79
C GLY A 73 14.10 -17.28 5.45
N GLN A 74 13.50 -16.52 4.51
CA GLN A 74 13.92 -15.14 4.24
C GLN A 74 13.45 -14.19 5.35
N ASP A 75 14.33 -13.29 5.80
CA ASP A 75 13.96 -12.22 6.73
C ASP A 75 13.07 -11.16 6.03
N PRO A 76 11.82 -10.96 6.49
CA PRO A 76 10.93 -9.98 5.89
C PRO A 76 11.19 -8.55 6.38
N THR A 77 12.05 -8.33 7.37
CA THR A 77 12.24 -7.03 8.03
C THR A 77 12.55 -5.91 7.03
N SER A 78 13.48 -6.14 6.10
CA SER A 78 13.80 -5.16 5.06
C SER A 78 12.61 -4.88 4.12
N MET A 79 11.85 -5.92 3.75
CA MET A 79 10.67 -5.77 2.91
C MET A 79 9.57 -4.97 3.62
N VAL A 80 9.35 -5.24 4.91
CA VAL A 80 8.38 -4.50 5.74
C VAL A 80 8.77 -3.03 5.81
N GLY A 81 10.04 -2.72 6.04
CA GLY A 81 10.54 -1.34 6.09
C GLY A 81 10.28 -0.55 4.80
N VAL A 82 10.49 -1.19 3.64
CA VAL A 82 10.18 -0.59 2.34
C VAL A 82 8.67 -0.41 2.18
N LEU A 83 7.86 -1.42 2.51
CA LEU A 83 6.42 -1.38 2.35
C LEU A 83 5.76 -0.31 3.24
N LYS A 84 6.28 -0.07 4.45
CA LYS A 84 5.80 1.01 5.32
C LYS A 84 5.97 2.42 4.71
N LYS A 85 6.99 2.60 3.87
CA LYS A 85 7.26 3.86 3.16
C LYS A 85 6.64 3.92 1.76
N THR A 86 6.00 2.85 1.32
CA THR A 86 5.49 2.74 -0.05
C THR A 86 4.01 3.14 -0.12
N VAL A 87 3.68 4.08 -0.99
CA VAL A 87 2.28 4.42 -1.30
C VAL A 87 1.84 3.76 -2.60
N ARG A 88 0.60 3.26 -2.64
CA ARG A 88 0.06 2.60 -3.82
C ARG A 88 -0.78 3.56 -4.64
N ILE A 89 -0.42 3.72 -5.91
CA ILE A 89 -1.21 4.46 -6.90
C ILE A 89 -1.99 3.44 -7.73
N ARG A 90 -3.32 3.52 -7.69
CA ARG A 90 -4.21 2.69 -8.52
C ARG A 90 -5.36 3.52 -9.05
N THR A 91 -5.44 3.57 -10.36
CA THR A 91 -6.59 4.09 -11.10
C THR A 91 -7.52 2.92 -11.43
N ARG A 92 -8.84 3.11 -11.30
CA ARG A 92 -9.84 2.10 -11.69
C ARG A 92 -10.60 2.60 -12.92
N ASP A 93 -11.75 3.19 -12.69
CA ASP A 93 -12.75 3.65 -13.64
C ASP A 93 -12.55 5.12 -14.04
N LYS A 94 -12.05 5.95 -13.11
CA LYS A 94 -11.87 7.40 -13.33
C LYS A 94 -10.46 7.72 -13.81
N ARG A 95 -10.29 8.79 -14.59
CA ARG A 95 -8.97 9.31 -15.02
C ARG A 95 -8.26 10.14 -13.95
N THR A 96 -8.65 9.99 -12.68
CA THR A 96 -8.06 10.69 -11.54
C THR A 96 -7.54 9.68 -10.52
N PHE A 97 -6.54 10.10 -9.76
CA PHE A 97 -6.00 9.34 -8.63
C PHE A 97 -5.64 10.31 -7.51
N HIS A 98 -5.60 9.79 -6.30
CA HIS A 98 -5.26 10.55 -5.10
C HIS A 98 -4.22 9.76 -4.32
N VAL A 99 -3.15 10.43 -3.90
CA VAL A 99 -2.00 9.79 -3.27
C VAL A 99 -1.57 10.62 -2.06
N PRO A 100 -1.36 10.00 -0.89
CA PRO A 100 -0.75 10.69 0.24
C PRO A 100 0.74 10.91 -0.03
N VAL A 101 1.21 12.14 0.17
CA VAL A 101 2.60 12.56 -0.10
C VAL A 101 3.39 12.91 1.17
N GLY A 102 2.74 12.95 2.33
CA GLY A 102 3.37 13.24 3.62
C GLY A 102 2.35 13.56 4.71
N THR A 103 2.86 13.91 5.88
CA THR A 103 2.08 14.40 7.03
C THR A 103 2.47 15.85 7.34
N LYS A 104 1.67 16.53 8.17
CA LYS A 104 1.94 17.93 8.58
C LYS A 104 3.22 18.07 9.42
N GLU A 105 3.70 16.99 10.01
CA GLU A 105 4.90 16.98 10.86
C GLU A 105 6.20 16.92 10.05
N MET A 106 6.11 16.62 8.75
CA MET A 106 7.26 16.56 7.85
C MET A 106 7.69 17.96 7.40
N SER A 107 8.97 18.11 7.06
CA SER A 107 9.48 19.35 6.48
C SER A 107 8.91 19.59 5.08
N GLU A 108 8.84 20.85 4.67
CA GLU A 108 8.37 21.22 3.32
C GLU A 108 9.28 20.65 2.22
N GLU A 109 10.59 20.53 2.50
CA GLU A 109 11.59 19.96 1.60
C GLU A 109 11.33 18.45 1.36
N ASP A 110 11.07 17.69 2.42
CA ASP A 110 10.78 16.25 2.33
C ASP A 110 9.47 16.01 1.58
N VAL A 111 8.44 16.82 1.86
CA VAL A 111 7.14 16.71 1.16
C VAL A 111 7.31 17.08 -0.32
N GLY A 112 8.08 18.13 -0.62
CA GLY A 112 8.42 18.51 -1.99
C GLY A 112 9.13 17.38 -2.75
N ALA A 113 10.13 16.75 -2.12
CA ALA A 113 10.85 15.61 -2.69
C ALA A 113 9.91 14.42 -2.96
N ASN A 114 9.00 14.11 -2.03
CA ASN A 114 7.99 13.06 -2.21
C ASN A 114 7.05 13.35 -3.38
N ILE A 115 6.60 14.61 -3.53
CA ILE A 115 5.73 15.03 -4.64
C ILE A 115 6.46 14.84 -5.97
N LYS A 116 7.72 15.29 -6.08
CA LYS A 116 8.52 15.13 -7.29
C LYS A 116 8.70 13.65 -7.67
N GLU A 117 9.00 12.79 -6.69
CA GLU A 117 9.15 11.35 -6.94
C GLU A 117 7.84 10.71 -7.40
N VAL A 118 6.71 11.05 -6.79
CA VAL A 118 5.39 10.56 -7.20
C VAL A 118 5.07 11.00 -8.63
N VAL A 119 5.29 12.27 -8.96
CA VAL A 119 5.02 12.81 -10.31
C VAL A 119 5.92 12.17 -11.34
N LYS A 120 7.22 12.04 -11.07
CA LYS A 120 8.19 11.33 -11.92
C LYS A 120 7.77 9.89 -12.17
N ARG A 121 7.29 9.19 -11.14
CA ARG A 121 6.82 7.81 -11.27
C ARG A 121 5.57 7.69 -12.15
N ILE A 122 4.67 8.68 -12.09
CA ILE A 122 3.45 8.74 -12.90
C ILE A 122 3.79 9.06 -14.36
N THR A 123 4.58 10.11 -14.60
CA THR A 123 4.96 10.51 -15.96
C THR A 123 5.72 9.41 -16.68
N GLY A 124 6.62 8.69 -15.99
CA GLY A 124 7.31 7.53 -16.55
C GLY A 124 6.42 6.34 -16.91
N LYS A 125 5.17 6.30 -16.44
CA LYS A 125 4.21 5.23 -16.75
C LYS A 125 3.19 5.64 -17.82
N LEU A 126 3.06 6.93 -18.11
CA LEU A 126 2.14 7.47 -19.11
C LEU A 126 2.83 7.56 -20.47
N GLU A 127 2.18 7.07 -21.53
CA GLU A 127 2.77 7.06 -22.89
C GLU A 127 3.14 8.45 -23.41
N LYS A 128 2.39 9.49 -23.00
CA LYS A 128 2.65 10.90 -23.35
C LYS A 128 3.20 11.72 -22.19
N GLY A 129 3.68 11.07 -21.13
CA GLY A 129 4.27 11.72 -19.95
C GLY A 129 3.39 12.82 -19.36
N SER A 130 3.97 14.01 -19.19
CA SER A 130 3.33 15.18 -18.56
C SER A 130 2.16 15.75 -19.37
N SER A 131 2.09 15.53 -20.69
CA SER A 131 0.99 16.02 -21.52
C SER A 131 -0.34 15.31 -21.24
N ASN A 132 -0.31 14.14 -20.59
CA ASN A 132 -1.51 13.43 -20.15
C ASN A 132 -2.07 13.95 -18.80
N ILE A 133 -1.37 14.88 -18.14
CA ILE A 133 -1.77 15.43 -16.85
C ILE A 133 -2.42 16.81 -17.08
N GLU A 134 -3.72 16.91 -16.84
CA GLU A 134 -4.47 18.16 -17.00
C GLU A 134 -4.22 19.13 -15.84
N SER A 135 -4.19 18.62 -14.61
CA SER A 135 -4.02 19.43 -13.41
C SER A 135 -3.54 18.60 -12.23
N ILE A 136 -2.81 19.24 -11.32
CA ILE A 136 -2.35 18.66 -10.05
C ILE A 136 -2.85 19.55 -8.92
N TYR A 137 -3.42 18.92 -7.89
CA TYR A 137 -3.92 19.62 -6.72
C TYR A 137 -3.30 19.05 -5.46
N LEU A 138 -2.92 19.93 -4.54
CA LEU A 138 -2.43 19.59 -3.21
C LEU A 138 -3.41 20.10 -2.15
N LYS A 139 -3.71 19.26 -1.16
CA LYS A 139 -4.52 19.63 -0.01
C LYS A 139 -4.07 18.91 1.24
N LEU A 140 -4.31 19.54 2.39
CA LEU A 140 -4.36 18.83 3.67
C LEU A 140 -5.66 18.04 3.76
N THR A 141 -5.72 17.02 4.64
CA THR A 141 -6.91 16.15 4.81
C THR A 141 -8.22 16.95 4.91
N MET A 142 -8.23 18.03 5.70
CA MET A 142 -9.37 18.93 5.91
C MET A 142 -9.21 20.32 5.26
N GLY A 143 -8.10 20.55 4.54
CA GLY A 143 -7.80 21.85 3.94
C GLY A 143 -8.45 22.05 2.56
N LYS A 144 -8.49 23.31 2.13
CA LYS A 144 -8.82 23.66 0.74
C LYS A 144 -7.74 23.13 -0.20
N ALA A 145 -8.13 22.78 -1.42
CA ALA A 145 -7.21 22.32 -2.44
C ALA A 145 -6.58 23.52 -3.16
N ILE A 146 -5.27 23.46 -3.33
CA ILE A 146 -4.45 24.42 -4.04
C ILE A 146 -3.99 23.75 -5.33
N LYS A 147 -4.19 24.40 -6.47
CA LYS A 147 -3.69 23.91 -7.76
C LYS A 147 -2.20 24.21 -7.84
N LEU A 148 -1.40 23.20 -8.17
CA LEU A 148 0.03 23.38 -8.46
C LEU A 148 0.19 23.80 -9.92
N GLU A 149 1.10 24.73 -10.18
CA GLU A 149 1.44 25.12 -11.53
C GLU A 149 2.49 24.15 -12.10
N PRO A 150 2.53 23.95 -13.44
CA PRO A 150 3.51 23.06 -14.08
C PRO A 150 4.97 23.41 -13.79
N GLY A 151 5.25 24.66 -13.37
CA GLY A 151 6.59 25.12 -12.98
C GLY A 151 7.04 24.64 -11.60
N ASP A 152 6.11 24.31 -10.69
CA ASP A 152 6.43 23.98 -9.29
C ASP A 152 6.97 22.55 -9.11
N VAL A 153 6.80 21.72 -10.15
CA VAL A 153 7.00 20.27 -10.09
C VAL A 153 8.23 19.82 -10.89
N ASN A 154 8.91 20.74 -11.57
CA ASN A 154 10.17 20.49 -12.28
C ASN A 154 11.39 20.52 -11.35
#